data_AF-A0AAD6G2S0-F1
#
_entry.id   AF-A0AAD6G2S0-F1
#
_cell.length_a   1.000
_cell.length_b   1.000
_cell.length_c   1.000
_cell.angle_alpha   90.00
_cell.angle_beta   90.00
_cell.angle_gamma   90.00
#
_symmetry.space_group_name_H-M   'P 1'
#
loop_
_entity.id
_entity.type
_entity.pdbx_description
1 polymer ?
#
loop_
_entity_poly.entity_id
_entity_poly.type
_entity_poly.pdbx_seq_one_letter_code
_entity_poly.pdbx_strand_id
1 'polypeptide(L)'
;MSPTNQTPKTQPPLLHLDPISEYRAWQALQIYFTVLLNRQLHRRFQLEQKAMQDLPVSRRFRPVILLEPVPTLTKPPTTITRKTLHSLQAKVHLLRARVEKGKELASEIERRMHNTSIAFPTHFCHTCVVDGQSGGVEVLLTKCGHRVCRTCLGFGTDGEGVYECSICFRPAQLIVRGRERAPVGVGVGVSGRGVVTSRL
;
A
#
# COMPACT_ATOMS: atom_id res chain seq x y z
N MET A 1 -62.42 -20.09 -16.84
CA MET A 1 -60.98 -19.90 -16.59
C MET A 1 -60.67 -18.43 -16.82
N SER A 2 -60.42 -17.66 -15.76
CA SER A 2 -60.13 -16.22 -15.85
C SER A 2 -58.61 -16.01 -15.76
N PRO A 3 -58.00 -15.15 -16.59
CA PRO A 3 -56.58 -14.85 -16.46
C PRO A 3 -56.36 -13.79 -15.38
N THR A 4 -55.55 -14.13 -14.39
CA THR A 4 -55.11 -13.21 -13.35
C THR A 4 -54.05 -12.27 -13.91
N ASN A 5 -54.40 -11.00 -14.10
CA ASN A 5 -53.43 -9.95 -14.43
C ASN A 5 -52.45 -9.77 -13.26
N GLN A 6 -51.18 -10.10 -13.48
CA GLN A 6 -50.11 -9.76 -12.56
C GLN A 6 -49.65 -8.32 -12.83
N THR A 7 -49.94 -7.43 -11.90
CA THR A 7 -49.40 -6.06 -11.88
C THR A 7 -47.88 -6.12 -11.64
N PRO A 8 -47.04 -5.43 -12.42
CA PRO A 8 -45.61 -5.41 -12.18
C PRO A 8 -45.31 -4.69 -10.86
N LYS A 9 -44.57 -5.35 -9.96
CA LYS A 9 -44.05 -4.76 -8.72
C LYS A 9 -43.13 -3.60 -9.07
N THR A 10 -43.60 -2.38 -8.92
CA THR A 10 -42.79 -1.16 -8.96
C THR A 10 -41.70 -1.27 -7.90
N GLN A 11 -40.45 -1.46 -8.33
CA GLN A 11 -39.30 -1.36 -7.44
C GLN A 11 -39.31 0.03 -6.80
N PRO A 12 -39.11 0.16 -5.46
CA PRO A 12 -39.04 1.47 -4.84
C PRO A 12 -37.92 2.28 -5.52
N PRO A 13 -38.14 3.58 -5.80
CA PRO A 13 -37.16 4.40 -6.49
C PRO A 13 -35.86 4.37 -5.69
N LEU A 14 -34.76 4.01 -6.36
CA LEU A 14 -33.41 4.16 -5.82
C LEU A 14 -33.30 5.60 -5.28
N LEU A 15 -32.95 5.74 -4.00
CA LEU A 15 -32.77 7.04 -3.36
C LEU A 15 -31.68 7.82 -4.11
N HIS A 16 -32.10 8.68 -5.04
CA HIS A 16 -31.21 9.55 -5.78
C HIS A 16 -30.87 10.74 -4.90
N LEU A 17 -29.67 10.72 -4.32
CA LEU A 17 -29.15 11.86 -3.57
C LEU A 17 -28.94 13.04 -4.52
N ASP A 18 -29.20 14.26 -4.03
CA ASP A 18 -28.79 15.43 -4.78
C ASP A 18 -27.25 15.48 -4.91
N PRO A 19 -26.70 16.11 -5.95
CA PRO A 19 -25.26 16.09 -6.21
C PRO A 19 -24.40 16.61 -5.06
N ILE A 20 -24.92 17.55 -4.25
CA ILE A 20 -24.20 18.10 -3.10
C ILE A 20 -24.15 17.07 -1.97
N SER A 21 -25.28 16.43 -1.66
CA SER A 21 -25.33 15.34 -0.68
C SER A 21 -24.45 14.17 -1.08
N GLU A 22 -24.47 13.79 -2.37
CA GLU A 22 -23.60 12.73 -2.88
C GLU A 22 -22.12 13.08 -2.72
N TYR A 23 -21.71 14.29 -3.13
CA TYR A 23 -20.34 14.77 -2.96
C TYR A 23 -19.89 14.77 -1.50
N ARG A 24 -20.75 15.25 -0.59
CA ARG A 24 -20.47 15.26 0.85
C ARG A 24 -20.34 13.85 1.42
N ALA A 25 -21.19 12.92 0.99
CA ALA A 25 -21.11 11.52 1.39
C ALA A 25 -19.75 10.91 0.98
N TRP A 26 -19.32 11.14 -0.26
CA TRP A 26 -18.02 10.66 -0.73
C TRP A 26 -16.84 11.33 -0.01
N GLN A 27 -16.93 12.63 0.32
CA GLN A 27 -15.90 13.28 1.15
C GLN A 27 -15.84 12.68 2.55
N ALA A 28 -16.98 12.43 3.19
CA ALA A 28 -17.04 11.81 4.50
C ALA A 28 -16.40 10.41 4.47
N LEU A 29 -16.70 9.61 3.43
CA LEU A 29 -16.06 8.31 3.22
C LEU A 29 -14.55 8.44 2.99
N GLN A 30 -14.09 9.45 2.24
CA GLN A 30 -12.66 9.70 2.05
C GLN A 30 -11.96 9.97 3.39
N ILE A 31 -12.53 10.82 4.25
CA ILE A 31 -12.01 11.10 5.59
C ILE A 31 -11.97 9.81 6.41
N TYR A 32 -13.10 9.10 6.48
CA TYR A 32 -13.25 7.87 7.25
C TYR A 32 -12.21 6.82 6.87
N PHE A 33 -12.07 6.49 5.58
CA PHE A 33 -11.10 5.49 5.13
C PHE A 33 -9.66 5.97 5.28
N THR A 34 -9.39 7.27 5.19
CA THR A 34 -8.04 7.79 5.47
C THR A 34 -7.65 7.58 6.94
N VAL A 35 -8.57 7.84 7.87
CA VAL A 35 -8.36 7.57 9.31
C VAL A 35 -8.13 6.08 9.55
N LEU A 36 -8.97 5.20 8.96
CA LEU A 36 -8.79 3.76 9.08
C LEU A 36 -7.45 3.28 8.50
N LEU A 37 -7.04 3.83 7.35
CA LEU A 37 -5.77 3.48 6.72
C LEU A 37 -4.60 3.84 7.64
N ASN A 38 -4.60 5.05 8.19
CA ASN A 38 -3.56 5.48 9.13
C ASN A 38 -3.51 4.58 10.38
N ARG A 39 -4.66 4.14 10.90
CA ARG A 39 -4.71 3.14 11.98
C ARG A 39 -4.07 1.81 11.57
N GLN A 40 -4.36 1.30 10.37
CA GLN A 40 -3.74 0.06 9.89
C GLN A 40 -2.23 0.21 9.67
N LEU A 41 -1.78 1.36 9.17
CA LEU A 41 -0.35 1.66 9.01
C LEU A 41 0.39 1.71 10.36
N HIS A 42 -0.21 2.33 11.38
CA HIS A 42 0.32 2.31 12.74
C HIS A 42 0.39 0.90 13.31
N ARG A 43 -0.69 0.12 13.19
CA ARG A 43 -0.72 -1.27 13.67
C ARG A 43 0.37 -2.11 13.01
N ARG A 44 0.50 -2.04 11.68
CA ARG A 44 1.56 -2.74 10.95
C ARG A 44 2.94 -2.33 11.45
N PHE A 45 3.19 -1.03 11.61
CA PHE A 45 4.47 -0.51 12.10
C PHE A 45 4.81 -1.05 13.49
N GLN A 46 3.85 -1.06 14.41
CA GLN A 46 4.03 -1.61 15.76
C GLN A 46 4.33 -3.11 15.74
N LEU A 47 3.60 -3.88 14.92
CA LEU A 47 3.86 -5.31 14.73
C LEU A 47 5.25 -5.57 14.15
N GLU A 48 5.68 -4.76 13.18
CA GLU A 48 7.02 -4.86 12.60
C GLU A 48 8.10 -4.57 13.65
N GLN A 49 7.93 -3.54 14.48
CA GLN A 49 8.85 -3.25 15.58
C GLN A 49 8.88 -4.39 16.60
N LYS A 50 7.72 -4.90 17.01
CA LYS A 50 7.60 -6.00 17.96
C LYS A 50 8.30 -7.27 17.45
N ALA A 51 8.10 -7.62 16.18
CA ALA A 51 8.76 -8.77 15.56
C ALA A 51 10.30 -8.68 15.52
N MET A 52 10.87 -7.50 15.74
CA MET A 52 12.30 -7.25 15.73
C MET A 52 12.89 -6.86 17.08
N GLN A 53 12.07 -6.81 18.13
CA GLN A 53 12.47 -6.28 19.43
C GLN A 53 13.67 -7.05 20.02
N ASP A 54 13.69 -8.36 19.83
CA ASP A 54 14.71 -9.26 20.37
C ASP A 54 15.83 -9.58 19.38
N LEU A 55 15.74 -9.07 18.14
CA LEU A 55 16.78 -9.29 17.13
C LEU A 55 17.98 -8.38 17.39
N PRO A 56 19.23 -8.85 17.15
CA PRO A 56 20.41 -7.98 17.10
C PRO A 56 20.22 -6.84 16.10
N VAL A 57 20.79 -5.66 16.37
CA VAL A 57 20.65 -4.47 15.51
C VAL A 57 21.01 -4.75 14.04
N SER A 58 22.07 -5.54 13.80
CA SER A 58 22.51 -5.97 12.46
C SER A 58 21.48 -6.81 11.70
N ARG A 59 20.51 -7.42 12.39
CA ARG A 59 19.43 -8.22 11.82
C ARG A 59 18.09 -7.47 11.75
N ARG A 60 18.01 -6.27 12.32
CA ARG A 60 16.81 -5.42 12.23
C ARG A 60 16.76 -4.76 10.87
N PHE A 61 15.58 -4.67 10.28
CA PHE A 61 15.33 -3.70 9.21
C PHE A 61 14.71 -2.45 9.81
N ARG A 62 14.75 -1.35 9.06
CA ARG A 62 14.10 -0.10 9.47
C ARG A 62 12.67 -0.08 8.92
N PRO A 63 11.62 -0.24 9.76
CA PRO A 63 10.25 -0.06 9.32
C PRO A 63 10.07 1.38 8.85
N VAL A 64 9.25 1.57 7.82
CA VAL A 64 8.88 2.88 7.31
C VAL A 64 7.38 3.03 7.45
N ILE A 65 6.97 4.12 8.10
CA ILE A 65 5.57 4.53 8.21
C ILE A 65 5.40 5.89 7.52
N LEU A 66 4.47 5.94 6.57
CA LEU A 66 4.06 7.17 5.89
C LEU A 66 2.54 7.24 5.97
N LEU A 67 2.07 8.15 6.80
CA LEU A 67 0.65 8.37 7.00
C LEU A 67 0.08 9.21 5.85
N GLU A 68 -1.16 8.94 5.50
CA GLU A 68 -1.90 9.78 4.58
C GLU A 68 -2.43 11.02 5.31
N PRO A 69 -2.34 12.22 4.72
CA PRO A 69 -2.95 13.41 5.30
C PRO A 69 -4.47 13.23 5.34
N VAL A 70 -5.08 13.38 6.53
CA VAL A 70 -6.53 13.28 6.70
C VAL A 70 -7.15 14.53 6.09
N PRO A 71 -7.99 14.40 5.05
CA PRO A 71 -8.65 15.56 4.46
C PRO A 71 -9.63 16.18 5.47
N THR A 72 -9.91 17.47 5.32
CA THR A 72 -10.99 18.15 6.04
C THR A 72 -12.22 18.24 5.15
N LEU A 73 -13.40 18.42 5.76
CA LEU A 73 -14.61 18.72 5.01
C LEU A 73 -14.43 20.08 4.33
N THR A 74 -14.64 20.12 3.02
CA THR A 74 -14.58 21.37 2.25
C THR A 74 -15.96 21.74 1.73
N LYS A 75 -16.15 23.04 1.44
CA LYS A 75 -17.37 23.47 0.75
C LYS A 75 -17.42 22.76 -0.62
N PRO A 76 -18.59 22.22 -1.01
CA PRO A 76 -18.77 21.69 -2.35
C PRO A 76 -18.40 22.75 -3.40
N PRO A 77 -17.80 22.37 -4.54
CA PRO A 77 -17.55 23.30 -5.62
C PRO A 77 -18.88 23.84 -6.15
N THR A 78 -18.86 25.07 -6.70
CA THR A 78 -20.03 25.71 -7.31
C THR A 78 -20.65 24.87 -8.44
N THR A 79 -19.85 24.04 -9.11
CA THR A 79 -20.32 23.06 -10.08
C THR A 79 -19.66 21.71 -9.80
N ILE A 80 -20.47 20.71 -9.44
CA ILE A 80 -20.02 19.33 -9.23
C ILE A 80 -20.05 18.61 -10.57
N THR A 81 -18.90 18.51 -11.22
CA THR A 81 -18.79 17.76 -12.48
C THR A 81 -18.76 16.26 -12.22
N ARG A 82 -19.23 15.47 -13.20
CA ARG A 82 -19.12 14.01 -13.17
C ARG A 82 -17.67 13.54 -13.00
N LYS A 83 -16.71 14.27 -13.58
CA LYS A 83 -15.26 13.99 -13.44
C LYS A 83 -14.78 14.16 -12.00
N THR A 84 -15.20 15.23 -11.33
CA THR A 84 -14.86 15.47 -9.91
C THR A 84 -15.39 14.35 -9.02
N LEU A 85 -16.66 13.98 -9.23
CA LEU A 85 -17.31 12.92 -8.48
C LEU A 85 -16.63 11.56 -8.69
N HIS A 86 -16.36 11.18 -9.94
CA HIS A 86 -15.64 9.94 -10.27
C HIS A 86 -14.24 9.89 -9.67
N SER A 87 -13.50 11.00 -9.71
CA SER A 87 -12.16 11.08 -9.09
C SER A 87 -12.23 10.85 -7.58
N LEU A 88 -13.21 11.46 -6.91
CA LEU A 88 -13.43 11.28 -5.48
C LEU A 88 -13.83 9.84 -5.15
N GLN A 89 -14.72 9.24 -5.93
CA GLN A 89 -15.12 7.83 -5.81
C GLN A 89 -13.92 6.89 -5.98
N ALA A 90 -13.13 7.06 -7.05
CA ALA A 90 -11.94 6.26 -7.30
C ALA A 90 -10.95 6.35 -6.14
N LYS A 91 -10.75 7.55 -5.58
CA LYS A 91 -9.91 7.74 -4.40
C LYS A 91 -10.46 7.02 -3.17
N VAL A 92 -11.76 7.06 -2.92
CA VAL A 92 -12.41 6.32 -1.83
C VAL A 92 -12.25 4.81 -2.01
N HIS A 93 -12.47 4.29 -3.21
CA HIS A 93 -12.27 2.88 -3.51
C HIS A 93 -10.82 2.44 -3.28
N LEU A 94 -9.85 3.26 -3.71
CA LEU A 94 -8.43 3.01 -3.47
C LEU A 94 -8.11 2.99 -1.96
N LEU A 95 -8.60 3.98 -1.20
CA LEU A 95 -8.40 4.03 0.25
C LEU A 95 -8.98 2.79 0.93
N ARG A 96 -10.19 2.38 0.57
CA ARG A 96 -10.82 1.16 1.09
C ARG A 96 -9.99 -0.09 0.76
N ALA A 97 -9.56 -0.26 -0.49
CA ALA A 97 -8.72 -1.40 -0.89
C ALA A 97 -7.41 -1.44 -0.07
N ARG A 98 -6.78 -0.28 0.15
CA ARG A 98 -5.58 -0.16 1.00
C ARG A 98 -5.83 -0.48 2.47
N VAL A 99 -7.00 -0.13 3.01
CA VAL A 99 -7.39 -0.52 4.38
C VAL A 99 -7.50 -2.03 4.49
N GLU A 100 -8.21 -2.69 3.57
CA GLU A 100 -8.35 -4.15 3.58
C GLU A 100 -7.00 -4.84 3.40
N LYS A 101 -6.16 -4.33 2.49
CA LYS A 101 -4.80 -4.86 2.34
C LYS A 101 -3.98 -4.67 3.62
N GLY A 102 -4.10 -3.53 4.29
CA GLY A 102 -3.45 -3.28 5.58
C GLY A 102 -3.86 -4.29 6.66
N LYS A 103 -5.13 -4.69 6.70
CA LYS A 103 -5.62 -5.72 7.63
C LYS A 103 -5.00 -7.08 7.31
N GLU A 104 -5.00 -7.49 6.04
CA GLU A 104 -4.39 -8.73 5.57
C GLU A 104 -2.91 -8.81 6.01
N LEU A 105 -2.15 -7.73 5.78
CA LEU A 105 -0.73 -7.67 6.16
C LEU A 105 -0.52 -7.74 7.66
N ALA A 106 -1.34 -7.05 8.46
CA ALA A 106 -1.23 -7.10 9.91
C ALA A 106 -1.51 -8.52 10.43
N SER A 107 -2.59 -9.16 9.95
CA SER A 107 -2.93 -10.54 10.29
C SER A 107 -1.85 -11.53 9.86
N GLU A 108 -1.24 -11.34 8.69
CA GLU A 108 -0.15 -12.19 8.22
C GLU A 108 1.12 -12.04 9.05
N ILE A 109 1.48 -10.82 9.47
CA ILE A 109 2.60 -10.60 10.39
C ILE A 109 2.33 -11.32 11.72
N GLU A 110 1.14 -11.14 12.30
CA GLU A 110 0.76 -11.82 13.55
C GLU A 110 0.83 -13.33 13.42
N ARG A 111 0.26 -13.91 12.35
CA ARG A 111 0.33 -15.35 12.09
C ARG A 111 1.77 -15.85 12.04
N ARG A 112 2.65 -15.12 11.33
CA ARG A 112 4.06 -15.50 11.19
C ARG A 112 4.83 -15.34 12.49
N MET A 113 4.51 -14.35 13.32
CA MET A 113 5.14 -14.17 14.63
C MET A 113 4.86 -15.31 15.60
N HIS A 114 3.71 -15.98 15.47
CA HIS A 114 3.38 -17.17 16.27
C HIS A 114 3.97 -18.47 15.71
N ASN A 115 4.50 -18.45 14.49
CA ASN A 115 5.11 -19.62 13.88
C ASN A 115 6.63 -19.61 14.06
N THR A 116 7.13 -20.49 14.94
CA THR A 116 8.56 -20.62 15.25
C THR A 116 9.40 -21.10 14.07
N SER A 117 8.80 -21.67 13.02
CA SER A 117 9.52 -22.07 11.80
C SER A 117 9.91 -20.88 10.92
N ILE A 118 9.42 -19.66 11.20
CA ILE A 118 9.65 -18.47 10.37
C ILE A 118 10.64 -17.54 11.09
N ALA A 119 11.87 -17.51 10.60
CA ALA A 119 12.94 -16.73 11.21
C ALA A 119 12.72 -15.20 11.08
N PHE A 120 12.07 -14.73 10.01
CA PHE A 120 11.81 -13.31 9.77
C PHE A 120 10.34 -13.06 9.44
N PRO A 121 9.45 -12.98 10.46
CA PRO A 121 8.00 -12.92 10.30
C PRO A 121 7.48 -11.79 9.41
N THR A 122 8.28 -10.77 9.18
CA THR A 122 7.91 -9.54 8.46
C THR A 122 8.58 -9.42 7.10
N HIS A 123 9.48 -10.35 6.74
CA HIS A 123 10.23 -10.34 5.48
C HIS A 123 9.48 -11.11 4.37
N PHE A 124 8.39 -10.52 3.89
CA PHE A 124 7.57 -11.08 2.83
C PHE A 124 6.99 -10.00 1.93
N CYS A 125 6.55 -10.39 0.73
CA CYS A 125 5.92 -9.47 -0.20
C CYS A 125 4.54 -9.05 0.31
N HIS A 126 4.34 -7.75 0.47
CA HIS A 126 3.08 -7.15 0.86
C HIS A 126 1.99 -7.23 -0.22
N THR A 127 2.28 -7.71 -1.43
CA THR A 127 1.27 -7.91 -2.48
C THR A 127 0.83 -9.37 -2.52
N CYS A 128 1.75 -10.31 -2.74
CA CYS A 128 1.44 -11.73 -2.91
C CYS A 128 1.66 -12.60 -1.67
N VAL A 129 2.04 -12.00 -0.53
CA VAL A 129 2.32 -12.66 0.75
C VAL A 129 3.40 -13.76 0.71
N VAL A 130 4.15 -13.89 -0.39
CA VAL A 130 5.25 -14.85 -0.51
C VAL A 130 6.42 -14.45 0.39
N ASP A 131 6.98 -15.46 1.08
CA ASP A 131 8.13 -15.33 1.95
C ASP A 131 9.42 -14.99 1.17
N GLY A 132 10.18 -13.98 1.63
CA GLY A 132 11.40 -13.56 0.96
C GLY A 132 12.63 -14.43 1.26
N GLN A 133 12.55 -15.35 2.22
CA GLN A 133 13.61 -16.34 2.50
C GLN A 133 13.29 -17.69 1.88
N SER A 134 12.15 -18.27 2.26
CA SER A 134 11.78 -19.63 1.85
C SER A 134 11.20 -19.68 0.45
N GLY A 135 10.64 -18.56 -0.04
CA GLY A 135 10.02 -18.47 -1.37
C GLY A 135 10.99 -18.14 -2.50
N GLY A 136 12.28 -17.92 -2.21
CA GLY A 136 13.29 -17.61 -3.22
C GLY A 136 13.08 -16.28 -3.96
N VAL A 137 12.20 -15.41 -3.47
CA VAL A 137 11.91 -14.11 -4.09
C VAL A 137 12.64 -12.97 -3.38
N GLU A 138 13.28 -12.10 -4.16
CA GLU A 138 13.84 -10.87 -3.61
C GLU A 138 12.69 -9.91 -3.26
N VAL A 139 12.60 -9.54 -1.98
CA VAL A 139 11.62 -8.59 -1.45
C VAL A 139 12.28 -7.23 -1.25
N LEU A 140 11.79 -6.23 -1.99
CA LEU A 140 12.36 -4.89 -2.04
C LEU A 140 11.54 -3.94 -1.16
N LEU A 141 12.21 -3.12 -0.34
CA LEU A 141 11.56 -2.07 0.44
C LEU A 141 11.43 -0.80 -0.41
N THR A 142 10.20 -0.35 -0.63
CA THR A 142 9.91 0.93 -1.27
C THR A 142 9.94 2.08 -0.27
N LYS A 143 10.18 3.30 -0.74
CA LYS A 143 10.10 4.53 0.07
C LYS A 143 8.69 4.76 0.62
N CYS A 144 7.65 4.23 -0.03
CA CYS A 144 6.29 4.25 0.51
C CYS A 144 6.08 3.30 1.71
N GLY A 145 7.12 2.55 2.09
CA GLY A 145 7.13 1.63 3.23
C GLY A 145 6.53 0.26 2.96
N HIS A 146 6.17 -0.04 1.70
CA HIS A 146 5.73 -1.36 1.29
C HIS A 146 6.92 -2.23 0.87
N ARG A 147 6.86 -3.51 1.22
CA ARG A 147 7.82 -4.52 0.80
C ARG A 147 7.22 -5.29 -0.38
N VAL A 148 7.82 -5.25 -1.55
CA VAL A 148 7.24 -5.85 -2.78
C VAL A 148 8.28 -6.71 -3.47
N CYS A 149 7.90 -7.90 -3.93
CA CYS A 149 8.79 -8.72 -4.75
C CYS A 149 8.85 -8.15 -6.18
N ARG A 150 9.89 -8.52 -6.93
CA ARG A 150 10.08 -8.07 -8.32
C ARG A 150 8.87 -8.35 -9.21
N THR A 151 8.24 -9.52 -9.06
CA THR A 151 7.06 -9.91 -9.84
C THR A 151 5.83 -9.07 -9.54
N CYS A 152 5.72 -8.52 -8.32
CA CYS A 152 4.59 -7.70 -7.90
C CYS A 152 4.85 -6.19 -8.00
N LEU A 153 6.05 -5.76 -8.41
CA LEU A 153 6.26 -4.39 -8.82
C LEU A 153 5.52 -4.17 -10.15
N GLY A 154 4.57 -3.24 -10.16
CA GLY A 154 3.86 -2.89 -11.38
C GLY A 154 4.78 -2.07 -12.28
N PHE A 155 4.77 -2.34 -13.58
CA PHE A 155 5.36 -1.42 -14.56
C PHE A 155 4.32 -0.33 -14.87
N GLY A 156 4.69 0.93 -14.68
CA GLY A 156 3.83 2.07 -15.00
C GLY A 156 3.43 2.03 -16.47
N THR A 157 2.15 2.24 -16.74
CA THR A 157 1.57 2.22 -18.10
C THR A 157 1.62 3.59 -18.77
N ASP A 158 2.20 4.59 -18.10
CA ASP A 158 2.27 5.99 -18.52
C ASP A 158 3.36 6.30 -19.56
N GLY A 159 4.09 5.27 -20.04
CA GLY A 159 5.06 5.40 -21.13
C GLY A 159 6.47 5.83 -20.69
N GLU A 160 6.65 6.24 -19.43
CA GLU A 160 7.95 6.66 -18.87
C GLU A 160 8.73 5.49 -18.25
N GLY A 161 8.15 4.29 -18.21
CA GLY A 161 8.78 3.07 -17.71
C GLY A 161 9.08 3.07 -16.22
N VAL A 162 8.35 3.86 -15.44
CA VAL A 162 8.55 3.98 -14.00
C VAL A 162 7.79 2.85 -13.29
N TYR A 163 8.50 2.06 -12.47
CA TYR A 163 7.83 1.07 -11.63
C TYR A 163 6.93 1.75 -10.60
N GLU A 164 5.80 1.14 -10.26
CA GLU A 164 4.86 1.60 -9.24
C GLU A 164 4.64 0.56 -8.15
N CYS A 165 4.39 1.05 -6.94
CA CYS A 165 3.99 0.18 -5.85
C CYS A 165 2.56 -0.32 -6.09
N SER A 166 2.37 -1.64 -6.24
CA SER A 166 1.06 -2.26 -6.49
C SER A 166 0.03 -2.12 -5.36
N ILE A 167 0.41 -1.53 -4.22
CA ILE A 167 -0.49 -1.33 -3.07
C ILE A 167 -1.02 0.11 -3.01
N CYS A 168 -0.14 1.09 -3.24
CA CYS A 168 -0.51 2.51 -3.13
C CYS A 168 -0.41 3.29 -4.43
N PHE A 169 0.01 2.64 -5.52
CA PHE A 169 0.15 3.21 -6.88
C PHE A 169 0.96 4.51 -6.89
N ARG A 170 1.97 4.57 -6.01
CA ARG A 170 2.98 5.63 -6.03
C ARG A 170 4.20 5.12 -6.78
N PRO A 171 4.95 6.01 -7.48
CA PRO A 171 6.22 5.66 -8.08
C PRO A 171 7.13 4.90 -7.10
N ALA A 172 7.60 3.73 -7.51
CA ALA A 172 8.40 2.83 -6.72
C ALA A 172 9.84 3.34 -6.66
N GLN A 173 10.11 4.14 -5.63
CA GLN A 173 11.48 4.46 -5.24
C GLN A 173 11.94 3.42 -4.23
N LEU A 174 13.07 2.75 -4.47
CA LEU A 174 13.59 1.69 -3.60
C LEU A 174 14.52 2.28 -2.52
N ILE A 175 14.45 1.73 -1.32
CA ILE A 175 15.44 1.97 -0.26
C ILE A 175 16.53 0.92 -0.44
N VAL A 176 17.65 1.31 -1.04
CA VAL A 176 18.83 0.45 -1.15
C VAL A 176 19.41 0.28 0.25
N ARG A 177 19.41 -0.95 0.77
CA ARG A 177 20.26 -1.26 1.94
C ARG A 177 21.70 -1.04 1.49
N GLY A 178 22.39 -0.08 2.08
CA GLY A 178 23.82 0.02 1.92
C GLY A 178 24.42 -1.34 2.26
N ARG A 179 25.13 -1.96 1.32
CA ARG A 179 26.05 -3.05 1.67
C ARG A 179 27.03 -2.43 2.65
N GLU A 180 26.98 -2.84 3.92
CA GLU A 180 28.21 -2.87 4.71
C GLU A 180 29.17 -3.74 3.92
N ARG A 181 30.11 -3.09 3.23
CA ARG A 181 31.29 -3.78 2.74
C ARG A 181 31.93 -4.35 4.00
N ALA A 182 31.98 -5.68 4.10
CA ALA A 182 32.92 -6.34 4.99
C ALA A 182 34.30 -5.65 4.81
N PRO A 183 35.08 -5.45 5.87
CA PRO A 183 36.39 -4.84 5.74
C PRO A 183 37.25 -5.77 4.88
N VAL A 184 37.39 -5.43 3.61
CA VAL A 184 38.41 -6.02 2.75
C VAL A 184 39.72 -5.46 3.29
N GLY A 185 40.50 -6.35 3.89
CA GLY A 185 41.83 -6.04 4.37
C GLY A 185 42.66 -5.35 3.29
N VAL A 186 43.39 -4.33 3.75
CA VAL A 186 44.67 -3.81 3.25
C VAL A 186 45.07 -4.26 1.84
N GLY A 187 45.05 -3.31 0.89
CA GLY A 187 45.58 -3.52 -0.45
C GLY A 187 45.57 -2.24 -1.30
N VAL A 188 46.54 -1.36 -1.01
CA VAL A 188 47.20 -0.36 -1.88
C VAL A 188 46.50 0.06 -3.19
N GLY A 189 46.16 1.36 -3.26
CA GLY A 189 46.51 2.19 -4.41
C GLY A 189 45.56 2.26 -5.62
N VAL A 190 45.24 3.52 -5.94
CA VAL A 190 45.02 4.12 -7.28
C VAL A 190 43.61 4.68 -7.50
N SER A 191 43.63 5.99 -7.73
CA SER A 191 42.56 6.93 -8.01
C SER A 191 41.83 6.60 -9.32
N GLY A 192 40.50 6.75 -9.33
CA GLY A 192 39.70 6.65 -10.54
C GLY A 192 38.27 7.15 -10.33
N ARG A 193 37.97 8.34 -10.87
CA ARG A 193 36.60 8.87 -11.01
C ARG A 193 35.78 7.92 -11.88
N GLY A 194 34.57 7.57 -11.43
CA GLY A 194 33.64 6.74 -12.20
C GLY A 194 32.19 7.09 -11.88
N VAL A 195 31.59 7.90 -12.74
CA VAL A 195 30.13 8.07 -12.87
C VAL A 195 29.55 6.71 -13.25
N VAL A 196 28.53 6.23 -12.53
CA VAL A 196 27.75 5.06 -12.95
C VAL A 196 26.29 5.46 -13.12
N THR A 197 25.93 5.60 -14.38
CA THR A 197 24.56 5.51 -14.88
C THR A 197 24.11 4.06 -14.75
N SER A 198 23.08 3.80 -13.94
CA SER A 198 22.40 2.51 -13.95
C SER A 198 21.21 2.58 -14.89
N ARG A 199 21.37 1.97 -16.07
CA ARG A 199 20.27 1.53 -16.92
C ARG A 199 19.56 0.37 -16.20
N LEU A 200 18.24 0.44 -16.16
CA LEU A 200 17.33 -0.70 -16.14
C LEU A 200 16.65 -0.76 -17.50
#